data_AF-A0A2L2WZ60-F1
#
_entry.id   AF-A0A2L2WZ60-F1
#
_cell.length_a   1.000
_cell.length_b   1.000
_cell.length_c   1.000
_cell.angle_alpha   90.00
_cell.angle_beta   90.00
_cell.angle_gamma   90.00
#
_symmetry.space_group_name_H-M   'P 1'
#
loop_
_entity.id
_entity.type
_entity.pdbx_description
1 polymer ?
#
loop_
_entity_poly.entity_id
_entity_poly.type
_entity_poly.pdbx_seq_one_letter_code
_entity_poly.pdbx_strand_id
1 'polypeptide(L)'
;MEKSKLTDLEEKFCLVYACGPSPYNGNAQKTFDLVFNNNTGLLFDPDEVESNARKDVEVAIQVRQLMLRDDIRERISQIQNDNLVDAATLKPRLTSMLLKIADECSTLMVCDKFGVTLSPAALRAVSVNAASKLIDMYGIKEDIAHKVMLEGADGDGITFNLIVPEINKDNSVDKVIE
;
A
#
# COMPACT_ATOMS: atom_id res chain seq x y z
N MET A 1 -28.19 22.45 9.82
CA MET A 1 -27.88 21.09 9.34
C MET A 1 -28.76 20.87 8.12
N GLU A 2 -28.27 21.33 6.97
CA GLU A 2 -29.00 21.30 5.69
C GLU A 2 -29.34 19.85 5.37
N LYS A 3 -30.63 19.51 5.27
CA LYS A 3 -31.07 18.19 4.83
C LYS A 3 -30.60 18.02 3.38
N SER A 4 -29.65 17.11 3.19
CA SER A 4 -29.22 16.68 1.87
C SER A 4 -30.44 16.39 0.99
N LYS A 5 -30.48 16.96 -0.21
CA LYS A 5 -31.52 16.72 -1.22
C LYS A 5 -31.44 15.32 -1.85
N LEU A 6 -30.64 14.43 -1.30
CA LEU A 6 -30.50 13.06 -1.78
C LEU A 6 -31.66 12.20 -1.26
N THR A 7 -32.22 11.42 -2.18
CA THR A 7 -33.15 10.34 -1.84
C THR A 7 -32.42 9.20 -1.13
N ASP A 8 -33.15 8.38 -0.38
CA ASP A 8 -32.57 7.24 0.35
C ASP A 8 -31.83 6.25 -0.56
N LEU A 9 -32.22 6.16 -1.83
CA LEU A 9 -31.55 5.34 -2.85
C LEU A 9 -30.24 5.97 -3.32
N GLU A 10 -30.20 7.28 -3.54
CA GLU A 10 -28.97 8.00 -3.93
C GLU A 10 -27.94 7.98 -2.80
N GLU A 11 -28.37 8.08 -1.54
CA GLU A 11 -27.49 7.95 -0.37
C GLU A 11 -26.88 6.54 -0.29
N LYS A 12 -27.69 5.49 -0.47
CA LYS A 12 -27.20 4.10 -0.56
C LYS A 12 -26.21 3.90 -1.71
N PHE A 13 -26.49 4.51 -2.87
CA PHE A 13 -25.58 4.47 -4.01
C PHE A 13 -24.23 5.08 -3.66
N CYS A 14 -24.20 6.26 -3.05
CA CYS A 14 -22.94 6.91 -2.65
C CYS A 14 -22.14 6.04 -1.66
N LEU A 15 -22.82 5.46 -0.67
CA LEU A 15 -22.20 4.60 0.34
C LEU A 15 -21.61 3.32 -0.26
N VAL A 16 -22.36 2.61 -1.11
CA VAL A 16 -21.89 1.37 -1.75
C VAL A 16 -20.79 1.66 -2.77
N TYR A 17 -20.90 2.75 -3.51
CA TYR A 17 -19.88 3.14 -4.49
C TYR A 17 -18.54 3.43 -3.83
N ALA A 18 -18.54 4.09 -2.67
CA ALA A 18 -17.33 4.48 -1.94
C ALA A 18 -16.79 3.36 -1.02
N CYS A 19 -17.66 2.71 -0.25
CA CYS A 19 -17.29 1.78 0.83
C CYS A 19 -17.74 0.34 0.61
N GLY A 20 -18.40 0.04 -0.50
CA GLY A 20 -18.96 -1.28 -0.75
C GLY A 20 -17.88 -2.38 -0.88
N PRO A 21 -18.29 -3.66 -0.82
CA PRO A 21 -17.41 -4.76 -1.18
C PRO A 21 -17.15 -4.81 -2.69
N SER A 22 -16.02 -5.39 -3.09
CA SER A 22 -15.80 -5.80 -4.48
C SER A 22 -16.90 -6.79 -4.88
N PRO A 23 -17.54 -6.69 -6.06
CA PRO A 23 -17.15 -5.92 -7.26
C PRO A 23 -17.86 -4.56 -7.44
N TYR A 24 -18.58 -4.07 -6.43
CA TYR A 24 -19.42 -2.87 -6.56
C TYR A 24 -18.62 -1.58 -6.31
N ASN A 25 -17.66 -1.62 -5.38
CA ASN A 25 -16.81 -0.48 -5.06
C ASN A 25 -16.09 0.07 -6.31
N GLY A 26 -16.22 1.38 -6.55
CA GLY A 26 -15.63 2.07 -7.70
C GLY A 26 -16.30 1.76 -9.05
N ASN A 27 -17.23 0.80 -9.12
CA ASN A 27 -17.99 0.48 -10.33
C ASN A 27 -19.40 1.06 -10.26
N ALA A 28 -19.61 2.15 -10.99
CA ALA A 28 -20.85 2.90 -10.96
C ALA A 28 -22.02 2.12 -11.56
N GLN A 29 -21.79 1.33 -12.60
CA GLN A 29 -22.83 0.52 -13.25
C GLN A 29 -23.32 -0.58 -12.32
N LYS A 30 -22.40 -1.40 -11.80
CA LYS A 30 -22.77 -2.49 -10.89
C LYS A 30 -23.41 -2.00 -9.61
N THR A 31 -22.95 -0.85 -9.09
CA THR A 31 -23.55 -0.24 -7.89
C THR A 31 -24.97 0.24 -8.18
N PHE A 32 -25.21 0.83 -9.35
CA PHE A 32 -26.55 1.27 -9.73
C PHE A 32 -27.50 0.11 -9.91
N ASP A 33 -27.06 -0.98 -10.56
CA ASP A 33 -27.87 -2.19 -10.69
C ASP A 33 -28.22 -2.81 -9.34
N LEU A 34 -27.27 -2.81 -8.40
CA LEU A 34 -27.50 -3.31 -7.05
C LEU A 34 -28.52 -2.46 -6.29
N VAL A 35 -28.44 -1.13 -6.41
CA VAL A 35 -29.22 -0.20 -5.57
C VAL A 35 -30.59 0.12 -6.17
N PHE A 36 -30.67 0.28 -7.50
CA PHE A 36 -31.90 0.70 -8.19
C PHE A 36 -32.63 -0.48 -8.84
N ASN A 37 -31.89 -1.45 -9.39
CA ASN A 37 -32.49 -2.61 -10.07
C ASN A 37 -32.59 -3.85 -9.17
N ASN A 38 -32.08 -3.78 -7.93
CA ASN A 38 -31.95 -4.91 -7.00
C ASN A 38 -31.30 -6.15 -7.64
N ASN A 39 -30.50 -5.96 -8.69
CA ASN A 39 -29.83 -7.03 -9.39
C ASN A 39 -28.38 -7.12 -8.90
N THR A 40 -28.00 -8.25 -8.32
CA THR A 40 -26.64 -8.46 -7.85
C THR A 40 -25.67 -8.75 -9.00
N GLY A 41 -26.16 -9.03 -10.21
CA GLY A 41 -25.35 -9.43 -11.37
C GLY A 41 -24.65 -10.78 -11.19
N LEU A 42 -25.12 -11.60 -10.24
CA LEU A 42 -24.52 -12.90 -9.87
C LEU A 42 -25.30 -14.10 -10.43
N LEU A 43 -26.50 -13.90 -10.97
CA LEU A 43 -27.26 -14.93 -11.67
C LEU A 43 -27.18 -14.66 -13.18
N PHE A 44 -26.40 -15.51 -13.87
CA PHE A 44 -26.34 -15.56 -15.33
C PHE A 44 -27.45 -16.51 -15.80
N ASP A 45 -28.58 -15.97 -16.26
CA ASP A 45 -29.57 -16.73 -17.03
C ASP A 45 -29.23 -16.62 -18.53
N PRO A 46 -28.88 -17.74 -19.21
CA PRO A 46 -28.41 -17.74 -20.60
C PRO A 46 -29.42 -17.20 -21.63
N ASP A 47 -30.71 -17.16 -21.30
CA ASP A 47 -31.79 -16.81 -22.24
C ASP A 47 -32.10 -15.30 -22.29
N GLU A 48 -31.58 -14.48 -21.37
CA GLU A 48 -31.89 -13.03 -21.29
C GLU A 48 -30.83 -12.10 -21.92
N VAL A 49 -29.85 -12.65 -22.64
CA VAL A 49 -28.64 -11.91 -23.09
C VAL A 49 -28.98 -10.70 -23.97
N GLU A 50 -29.95 -10.81 -24.88
CA GLU A 50 -30.28 -9.74 -25.83
C GLU A 50 -31.18 -8.64 -25.23
N SER A 51 -32.02 -8.99 -24.25
CA SER A 51 -32.82 -8.03 -23.47
C SER A 51 -31.94 -7.24 -22.50
N ASN A 52 -30.97 -7.90 -21.88
CA ASN A 52 -30.07 -7.31 -20.91
C ASN A 52 -29.11 -6.31 -21.57
N ALA A 53 -28.61 -6.58 -22.78
CA ALA A 53 -27.74 -5.62 -23.49
C ALA A 53 -28.40 -4.24 -23.73
N ARG A 54 -29.72 -4.18 -23.98
CA ARG A 54 -30.44 -2.90 -24.12
C ARG A 54 -30.66 -2.21 -22.78
N LYS A 55 -30.99 -2.97 -21.73
CA LYS A 55 -31.09 -2.46 -20.35
C LYS A 55 -29.74 -1.91 -19.88
N ASP A 56 -28.64 -2.57 -20.21
CA ASP A 56 -27.28 -2.16 -19.83
C ASP A 56 -26.90 -0.79 -20.41
N VAL A 57 -27.29 -0.51 -21.66
CA VAL A 57 -27.06 0.81 -22.28
C VAL A 57 -27.89 1.90 -21.60
N GLU A 58 -29.14 1.62 -21.28
CA GLU A 58 -30.01 2.57 -20.58
C GLU A 58 -29.52 2.85 -19.15
N VAL A 59 -29.12 1.80 -18.42
CA VAL A 59 -28.48 1.90 -17.10
C VAL A 59 -27.20 2.73 -17.20
N ALA A 60 -26.34 2.50 -18.20
CA ALA A 60 -25.11 3.26 -18.36
C ALA A 60 -25.37 4.77 -18.55
N ILE A 61 -26.42 5.14 -19.27
CA ILE A 61 -26.81 6.54 -19.47
C ILE A 61 -27.31 7.15 -18.16
N GLN A 62 -28.20 6.44 -17.43
CA GLN A 62 -28.74 6.90 -16.15
C GLN A 62 -27.63 7.05 -15.10
N VAL A 63 -26.73 6.09 -15.00
CA VAL A 63 -25.53 6.13 -14.14
C VAL A 63 -24.69 7.36 -14.45
N ARG A 64 -24.46 7.65 -15.74
CA ARG A 64 -23.64 8.79 -16.14
C ARG A 64 -24.31 10.12 -15.80
N GLN A 65 -25.64 10.21 -15.94
CA GLN A 65 -26.41 11.38 -15.52
C GLN A 65 -26.35 11.56 -14.00
N LEU A 66 -26.47 10.47 -13.26
CA LEU A 66 -26.42 10.46 -11.80
C LEU A 66 -25.03 10.90 -11.28
N MET A 67 -23.95 10.39 -11.88
CA MET A 67 -22.59 10.82 -11.55
C MET A 67 -22.23 12.24 -11.99
N LEU A 68 -22.99 12.83 -12.91
CA LEU A 68 -22.79 14.22 -13.34
C LEU A 68 -23.35 15.23 -12.33
N ARG A 69 -24.25 14.81 -11.43
CA ARG A 69 -24.87 15.70 -10.44
C ARG A 69 -23.85 16.08 -9.37
N ASP A 70 -23.72 17.39 -9.13
CA ASP A 70 -22.76 17.94 -8.17
C ASP A 70 -23.04 17.44 -6.74
N ASP A 71 -24.30 17.33 -6.34
CA ASP A 71 -24.71 16.84 -5.00
C ASP A 71 -24.13 15.45 -4.68
N ILE A 72 -24.16 14.55 -5.68
CA ILE A 72 -23.72 13.15 -5.53
C ILE A 72 -22.20 13.08 -5.50
N ARG A 73 -21.54 13.84 -6.37
CA ARG A 73 -20.07 13.93 -6.40
C ARG A 73 -19.51 14.50 -5.09
N GLU A 74 -20.17 15.52 -4.54
CA GLU A 74 -19.79 16.10 -3.26
C GLU A 74 -19.98 15.06 -2.14
N ARG A 75 -21.12 14.36 -2.10
CA ARG A 75 -21.38 13.31 -1.10
C ARG A 75 -20.36 12.17 -1.16
N ILE A 76 -20.01 11.69 -2.35
CA ILE A 76 -18.97 10.67 -2.54
C ILE A 76 -17.62 11.17 -2.02
N SER A 77 -17.28 12.43 -2.34
CA SER A 77 -16.01 13.04 -1.89
C SER A 77 -15.97 13.20 -0.37
N GLN A 78 -17.09 13.57 0.27
CA GLN A 78 -17.21 13.64 1.72
C GLN A 78 -17.01 12.26 2.36
N ILE A 79 -17.68 11.22 1.85
CA ILE A 79 -17.54 9.85 2.36
C ILE A 79 -16.08 9.36 2.18
N GLN A 80 -15.45 9.65 1.04
CA GLN A 80 -14.05 9.28 0.82
C GLN A 80 -13.11 10.01 1.79
N ASN A 81 -13.35 11.29 2.09
CA ASN A 81 -12.59 12.04 3.08
C ASN A 81 -12.83 11.54 4.51
N ASP A 82 -14.06 11.16 4.86
CA ASP A 82 -14.35 10.53 6.15
C ASP A 82 -13.64 9.17 6.28
N ASN A 83 -13.53 8.40 5.18
CA ASN A 83 -12.69 7.20 5.16
C ASN A 83 -11.18 7.51 5.27
N LEU A 84 -10.71 8.70 4.84
CA LEU A 84 -9.34 9.14 5.15
C LEU A 84 -9.17 9.41 6.64
N VAL A 85 -10.23 9.79 7.37
CA VAL A 85 -10.20 9.84 8.84
C VAL A 85 -10.07 8.43 9.41
N ASP A 86 -10.62 7.40 8.75
CA ASP A 86 -10.29 6.00 9.04
C ASP A 86 -8.83 5.63 8.74
N ALA A 87 -8.10 6.38 7.91
CA ALA A 87 -6.64 6.21 7.83
C ALA A 87 -5.94 6.59 9.14
N ALA A 88 -6.55 7.42 9.99
CA ALA A 88 -6.06 7.66 11.34
C ALA A 88 -6.24 6.44 12.26
N THR A 89 -7.26 5.60 12.02
CA THR A 89 -7.43 4.30 12.72
C THR A 89 -6.56 3.20 12.08
N LEU A 90 -6.21 3.33 10.80
CA LEU A 90 -5.26 2.44 10.13
C LEU A 90 -3.86 2.52 10.74
N LYS A 91 -3.39 3.71 11.13
CA LYS A 91 -2.06 3.85 11.76
C LYS A 91 -1.90 2.92 12.98
N PRO A 92 -2.75 2.97 14.03
CA PRO A 92 -2.70 2.02 15.14
C PRO A 92 -2.78 0.55 14.72
N ARG A 93 -3.63 0.23 13.74
CA ARG A 93 -3.81 -1.15 13.25
C ARG A 93 -2.56 -1.67 12.53
N LEU A 94 -1.97 -0.86 11.66
CA LEU A 94 -0.72 -1.15 10.96
C LEU A 94 0.45 -1.27 11.95
N THR A 95 0.49 -0.40 12.97
CA THR A 95 1.50 -0.49 14.04
C THR A 95 1.39 -1.80 14.80
N SER A 96 0.19 -2.20 15.22
CA SER A 96 -0.01 -3.49 15.91
C SER A 96 0.38 -4.69 15.03
N MET A 97 0.06 -4.64 13.74
CA MET A 97 0.41 -5.69 12.79
C MET A 97 1.93 -5.79 12.57
N LEU A 98 2.61 -4.67 12.34
CA LEU A 98 4.05 -4.63 12.13
C LEU A 98 4.83 -5.05 13.38
N LEU A 99 4.37 -4.67 14.58
CA LEU A 99 4.95 -5.15 15.84
C LEU A 99 4.84 -6.67 15.98
N LYS A 100 3.67 -7.25 15.70
CA LYS A 100 3.48 -8.71 15.72
C LYS A 100 4.40 -9.41 14.73
N ILE A 101 4.48 -8.92 13.49
CA ILE A 101 5.37 -9.49 12.47
C ILE A 101 6.83 -9.41 12.93
N ALA A 102 7.25 -8.27 13.50
CA ALA A 102 8.61 -8.10 13.98
C ALA A 102 8.95 -9.09 15.10
N ASP A 103 8.07 -9.23 16.10
CA ASP A 103 8.25 -10.15 17.24
C ASP A 103 8.28 -11.61 16.79
N GLU A 104 7.30 -12.03 15.97
CA GLU A 104 7.22 -13.40 15.45
C GLU A 104 8.45 -13.73 14.61
N CYS A 105 8.79 -12.88 13.64
CA CYS A 105 9.90 -13.12 12.73
C CYS A 105 11.29 -12.94 13.39
N SER A 106 11.36 -12.36 14.60
CA SER A 106 12.60 -12.23 15.38
C SER A 106 12.98 -13.49 16.16
N THR A 107 12.03 -14.39 16.42
CA THR A 107 12.26 -15.60 17.24
C THR A 107 11.95 -16.88 16.49
N LEU A 108 11.04 -16.85 15.52
CA LEU A 108 10.58 -18.03 14.79
C LEU A 108 11.74 -18.78 14.10
N MET A 109 11.69 -20.11 14.20
CA MET A 109 12.53 -21.05 13.48
C MET A 109 11.63 -21.95 12.62
N VAL A 110 11.97 -22.13 11.34
CA VAL A 110 11.17 -22.90 10.39
C VAL A 110 11.96 -24.12 9.95
N CYS A 111 11.29 -25.26 9.86
CA CYS A 111 11.85 -26.50 9.34
C CYS A 111 11.21 -26.83 7.98
N ASP A 112 12.00 -27.40 7.09
CA ASP A 112 11.52 -27.98 5.83
C ASP A 112 10.67 -29.24 6.10
N LYS A 113 9.94 -29.73 5.10
CA LYS A 113 9.12 -30.95 5.14
C LYS A 113 9.91 -32.19 5.58
N PHE A 114 11.23 -32.17 5.38
CA PHE A 114 12.16 -33.23 5.78
C PHE A 114 12.78 -33.02 7.18
N GLY A 115 12.33 -32.02 7.94
CA GLY A 115 12.79 -31.75 9.30
C GLY A 115 14.10 -30.96 9.41
N VAL A 116 14.67 -30.51 8.28
CA VAL A 116 15.89 -29.69 8.26
C VAL A 116 15.55 -28.26 8.65
N THR A 117 16.24 -27.71 9.65
CA THR A 117 16.09 -26.31 10.08
C THR A 117 16.59 -25.36 8.98
N LEU A 118 15.72 -24.47 8.51
CA LEU A 118 16.05 -23.45 7.52
C LEU A 118 16.77 -22.27 8.18
N SER A 119 17.61 -21.59 7.41
CA SER A 119 18.34 -20.41 7.88
C SER A 119 17.37 -19.32 8.37
N PRO A 120 17.57 -18.75 9.57
CA PRO A 120 16.68 -17.71 10.10
C PRO A 120 16.84 -16.36 9.39
N ALA A 121 17.90 -16.19 8.60
CA ALA A 121 18.30 -14.91 8.02
C ALA A 121 17.17 -14.21 7.26
N ALA A 122 16.37 -14.96 6.50
CA ALA A 122 15.25 -14.40 5.75
C ALA A 122 14.15 -13.85 6.68
N LEU A 123 13.81 -14.55 7.76
CA LEU A 123 12.82 -14.07 8.74
C LEU A 123 13.36 -12.87 9.53
N ARG A 124 14.64 -12.89 9.90
CA ARG A 124 15.28 -11.74 10.57
C ARG A 124 15.28 -10.50 9.68
N ALA A 125 15.52 -10.66 8.37
CA ALA A 125 15.43 -9.56 7.41
C ALA A 125 14.00 -8.97 7.32
N VAL A 126 12.97 -9.82 7.36
CA VAL A 126 11.56 -9.37 7.39
C VAL A 126 11.26 -8.57 8.67
N SER A 127 11.76 -9.03 9.82
CA SER A 127 11.63 -8.31 11.10
C SER A 127 12.28 -6.92 11.05
N VAL A 128 13.51 -6.83 10.53
CA VAL A 128 14.22 -5.54 10.35
C VAL A 128 13.48 -4.61 9.38
N ASN A 129 12.93 -5.14 8.29
CA ASN A 129 12.15 -4.34 7.35
C ASN A 129 10.84 -3.82 7.99
N ALA A 130 10.15 -4.64 8.78
CA ALA A 130 8.97 -4.21 9.53
C ALA A 130 9.29 -3.08 10.52
N ALA A 131 10.41 -3.20 11.25
CA ALA A 131 10.91 -2.16 12.15
C ALA A 131 11.26 -0.86 11.39
N SER A 132 11.93 -0.96 10.24
CA SER A 132 12.22 0.20 9.37
C SER A 132 10.94 0.89 8.91
N LYS A 133 9.89 0.14 8.56
CA LYS A 133 8.60 0.71 8.16
C LYS A 133 7.85 1.39 9.30
N LEU A 134 8.01 0.91 10.53
CA LEU A 134 7.49 1.61 11.72
C LEU A 134 8.20 2.96 11.91
N ILE A 135 9.54 2.98 11.81
CA ILE A 135 10.34 4.22 11.90
C ILE A 135 9.90 5.22 10.83
N ASP A 136 9.74 4.77 9.57
CA ASP A 136 9.25 5.57 8.45
C ASP A 136 7.84 6.15 8.73
N MET A 137 6.92 5.33 9.26
CA MET A 137 5.53 5.74 9.55
C MET A 137 5.42 6.85 10.61
N TYR A 138 6.29 6.83 11.61
CA TYR A 138 6.33 7.82 12.68
C TYR A 138 7.28 8.98 12.42
N GLY A 139 8.01 8.94 11.29
CA GLY A 139 8.93 10.01 10.91
C GLY A 139 10.06 10.20 11.91
N ILE A 140 10.48 9.13 12.60
CA ILE A 140 11.66 9.14 13.47
C ILE A 140 12.88 9.15 12.55
N LYS A 141 13.13 10.29 11.92
CA LYS A 141 14.36 10.49 11.15
C LYS A 141 15.50 10.63 12.14
N GLU A 142 16.54 9.83 11.94
CA GLU A 142 17.86 10.17 12.43
C GLU A 142 18.35 11.43 11.71
N ASP A 143 17.98 12.62 12.19
CA ASP A 143 18.60 13.90 11.81
C ASP A 143 20.12 13.97 12.15
N ILE A 144 20.71 12.86 12.57
CA ILE A 144 22.10 12.73 13.00
C ILE A 144 23.03 12.53 11.79
N ALA A 145 22.54 12.02 10.64
CA ALA A 145 23.40 11.79 9.47
C ALA A 145 23.87 13.08 8.77
N HIS A 146 23.11 14.18 8.86
CA HIS A 146 23.46 15.44 8.18
C HIS A 146 24.17 16.47 9.09
N LYS A 147 24.27 16.22 10.41
CA LYS A 147 25.06 17.03 11.35
C LYS A 147 26.41 16.37 11.72
N VAL A 148 26.88 15.45 10.88
CA VAL A 148 28.30 15.05 10.82
C VAL A 148 28.86 15.48 9.46
N MET A 149 28.38 16.61 8.92
CA MET A 149 29.26 17.43 8.09
C MET A 149 30.24 18.09 9.04
N LEU A 150 31.51 17.72 8.87
CA LEU A 150 32.68 18.24 9.54
C LEU A 150 32.69 19.78 9.49
N GLU A 151 32.05 20.45 10.44
CA GLU A 151 32.54 21.75 10.89
C GLU A 151 33.82 21.45 11.67
N GLY A 152 34.92 21.35 10.93
CA GLY A 152 36.26 21.49 11.49
C GLY A 152 36.35 22.90 12.06
N ALA A 153 36.03 23.03 13.35
CA ALA A 153 36.55 24.12 14.15
C ALA A 153 38.07 23.96 14.16
N ASP A 154 38.76 24.96 13.61
CA ASP A 154 40.21 25.16 13.66
C ASP A 154 41.08 24.28 12.75
N GLY A 155 40.88 24.39 11.43
CA GLY A 155 41.96 24.54 10.43
C GLY A 155 43.07 23.47 10.33
N ASP A 156 43.01 22.37 11.09
CA ASP A 156 44.01 21.31 11.09
C ASP A 156 43.57 20.20 10.14
N GLY A 157 44.15 20.26 8.94
CA GLY A 157 43.86 19.32 7.86
C GLY A 157 44.20 17.89 8.27
N ILE A 158 43.24 16.99 8.11
CA ILE A 158 43.41 15.55 8.31
C ILE A 158 44.49 15.05 7.33
N THR A 159 45.69 14.76 7.84
CA THR A 159 46.80 14.23 7.03
C THR A 159 46.78 12.71 7.07
N PHE A 160 46.51 12.07 5.93
CA PHE A 160 46.59 10.62 5.80
C PHE A 160 48.04 10.21 5.51
N ASN A 161 48.70 9.59 6.50
CA ASN A 161 49.99 8.92 6.26
C ASN A 161 49.74 7.60 5.52
N LEU A 162 49.92 7.64 4.21
CA LEU A 162 49.76 6.50 3.32
C LEU A 162 51.08 5.73 3.25
N ILE A 163 51.16 4.59 3.94
CA ILE A 163 52.32 3.70 3.88
C ILE A 163 52.13 2.77 2.68
N VAL A 164 52.91 2.97 1.62
CA VAL A 164 52.97 2.07 0.47
C VAL A 164 53.98 0.96 0.78
N PRO A 165 53.58 -0.33 0.76
CA PRO A 165 54.53 -1.42 0.91
C PRO A 165 55.47 -1.48 -0.31
N GLU A 166 56.78 -1.48 -0.08
CA GLU A 166 57.76 -1.68 -1.14
C GLU A 166 57.65 -3.11 -1.69
N ILE A 167 57.43 -3.19 -3.01
CA ILE A 167 57.37 -4.46 -3.73
C ILE A 167 58.81 -4.99 -3.79
N ASN A 168 59.17 -5.88 -2.87
CA ASN A 168 60.43 -6.61 -2.97
C ASN A 168 60.46 -7.36 -4.29
N LYS A 169 61.51 -7.12 -5.07
CA LYS A 169 61.70 -7.49 -6.47
C LYS A 169 61.99 -8.98 -6.69
N ASP A 170 61.39 -9.87 -5.90
CA ASP A 170 61.75 -11.29 -5.85
C ASP A 170 60.59 -12.29 -5.96
N ASN A 171 59.36 -11.86 -6.24
CA ASN A 171 58.31 -12.77 -6.68
C ASN A 171 57.70 -12.27 -7.99
N SER A 172 58.49 -12.42 -9.05
CA SER A 172 58.11 -12.25 -10.44
C SER A 172 56.93 -13.14 -10.79
N VAL A 173 55.78 -12.50 -11.05
CA VAL A 173 54.64 -13.11 -11.74
C VAL A 173 54.95 -13.12 -13.24
N ASP A 174 55.93 -13.93 -13.64
CA ASP A 174 56.21 -14.25 -15.04
C ASP A 174 56.17 -15.77 -15.20
N LYS A 175 54.94 -16.31 -15.24
CA LYS A 175 54.61 -17.57 -15.90
C LYS A 175 53.11 -17.64 -16.20
N VAL A 176 52.70 -16.75 -17.09
CA VAL A 176 51.65 -17.01 -18.07
C VAL A 176 52.35 -16.63 -19.37
N ILE A 177 52.62 -17.53 -20.32
CA ILE A 177 51.75 -17.91 -21.43
C ILE A 177 52.38 -19.13 -22.14
N GLU A 178 51.63 -20.23 -22.27
CA GLU A 178 51.30 -21.01 -23.50
C GLU A 178 50.59 -22.32 -23.11
#